data_AF-A0A9C7UJ15-F1
#
_entry.id   AF-A0A9C7UJ15-F1
#
_cell.length_a   1.000
_cell.length_b   1.000
_cell.length_c   1.000
_cell.angle_alpha   90.00
_cell.angle_beta   90.00
_cell.angle_gamma   90.00
#
_symmetry.space_group_name_H-M   'P 1'
#
loop_
_entity.id
_entity.type
_entity.pdbx_description
1 polymer ?
#
loop_
_entity_poly.entity_id
_entity_poly.type
_entity_poly.pdbx_seq_one_letter_code
_entity_poly.pdbx_strand_id
1 'polypeptide(L)'
;MDVETGEPGILLHTFDRDPGDSQGFIWTKSQEDSEALIFHLNHADLGAYFAAMSPLLDEFRLELSGAVYGDAVAALRATRTPTCYPSLLGCVQDLTP
;
A
#
# COMPACT_ATOMS: atom_id res chain seq x y z
N MET A 1 9.03 8.75 -17.21
CA MET A 1 9.39 9.54 -16.01
C MET A 1 9.85 8.55 -14.98
N ASP A 2 11.00 8.78 -14.35
CA ASP A 2 11.46 7.94 -13.24
C ASP A 2 10.54 8.11 -12.04
N VAL A 3 10.21 6.98 -11.38
CA VAL A 3 9.38 6.96 -10.17
C VAL A 3 10.00 7.84 -9.07
N GLU A 4 11.33 7.79 -8.93
CA GLU A 4 12.13 8.65 -8.03
C GLU A 4 11.86 10.16 -8.22
N THR A 5 11.58 10.59 -9.46
CA THR A 5 11.35 12.01 -9.74
C THR A 5 9.94 12.46 -9.34
N GLY A 6 8.99 11.52 -9.27
CA GLY A 6 7.61 11.78 -8.86
C GLY A 6 7.33 11.50 -7.38
N GLU A 7 8.11 10.62 -6.76
CA GLU A 7 7.95 10.17 -5.37
C GLU A 7 9.31 10.17 -4.64
N PRO A 8 9.73 11.30 -4.06
CA PRO A 8 10.97 11.35 -3.28
C PRO A 8 10.95 10.34 -2.13
N GLY A 9 12.03 9.56 -1.99
CA GLY A 9 12.18 8.55 -0.94
C GLY A 9 11.61 7.17 -1.29
N ILE A 10 11.15 6.95 -2.53
CA ILE A 10 10.88 5.59 -3.04
C ILE A 10 12.20 4.84 -3.23
N LEU A 11 12.27 3.59 -2.77
CA LEU A 11 13.46 2.73 -2.90
C LEU A 11 13.19 1.51 -3.79
N LEU A 12 11.94 1.07 -3.82
CA LEU A 12 11.48 -0.04 -4.64
C LEU A 12 10.04 0.23 -5.07
N HIS A 13 9.76 0.00 -6.34
CA HIS A 13 8.40 0.08 -6.88
C HIS A 13 8.24 -0.95 -8.00
N THR A 14 7.78 -2.15 -7.66
CA THR A 14 7.60 -3.25 -8.62
C THR A 14 6.16 -3.73 -8.65
N PHE A 15 5.71 -4.16 -9.82
CA PHE A 15 4.38 -4.72 -10.02
C PHE A 15 4.53 -6.06 -10.74
N ASP A 16 4.52 -7.12 -9.96
CA ASP A 16 4.87 -8.46 -10.41
C ASP A 16 3.63 -9.36 -10.41
N ARG A 17 3.61 -10.36 -11.29
CA ARG A 17 2.56 -11.39 -11.24
C ARG A 17 2.80 -12.29 -10.02
N ASP A 18 1.72 -12.64 -9.32
CA ASP A 18 1.78 -13.62 -8.24
C ASP A 18 2.18 -15.01 -8.81
N PRO A 19 3.26 -15.65 -8.33
CA PRO A 19 3.66 -16.97 -8.81
C PRO A 19 2.67 -18.09 -8.44
N GLY A 20 1.83 -17.88 -7.42
CA GLY A 20 0.79 -18.82 -6.95
C GLY A 20 -0.58 -18.56 -7.56
N ASP A 21 -0.80 -17.40 -8.19
CA ASP A 21 -2.07 -17.04 -8.82
C ASP A 21 -1.84 -16.38 -10.20
N SER A 22 -2.26 -17.05 -11.27
CA SER A 22 -2.13 -16.57 -12.64
C SER A 22 -2.83 -15.24 -12.94
N GLN A 23 -3.83 -14.86 -12.14
CA GLN A 23 -4.57 -13.60 -12.23
C GLN A 23 -4.22 -12.62 -11.11
N GLY A 24 -3.40 -13.06 -10.15
CA GLY A 24 -2.91 -12.24 -9.04
C GLY A 24 -1.72 -11.37 -9.43
N PHE A 25 -1.63 -10.21 -8.80
CA PHE A 25 -0.49 -9.31 -8.91
C PHE A 25 -0.09 -8.81 -7.54
N ILE A 26 1.22 -8.68 -7.34
CA ILE A 26 1.83 -8.16 -6.11
C ILE A 26 2.45 -6.81 -6.44
N TRP A 27 1.93 -5.76 -5.81
CA TRP A 27 2.50 -4.42 -5.89
C TRP A 27 3.40 -4.18 -4.68
N THR A 28 4.72 -4.26 -4.88
CA THR A 28 5.69 -4.05 -3.79
C THR A 28 6.21 -2.63 -3.84
N LYS A 29 6.08 -1.91 -2.72
CA LYS A 29 6.69 -0.59 -2.53
C LYS A 29 7.52 -0.56 -1.27
N SER A 30 8.75 -0.07 -1.38
CA SER A 30 9.59 0.25 -0.22
C SER A 30 9.86 1.74 -0.24
N GLN A 31 9.59 2.39 0.88
CA GLN A 31 9.88 3.80 1.10
C GLN A 31 11.07 3.91 2.07
N GLU A 32 11.85 4.98 1.98
CA GLU A 32 12.99 5.25 2.86
C GLU A 32 12.56 5.38 4.32
N ASP A 33 11.43 6.06 4.55
CA ASP A 33 10.88 6.29 5.88
C ASP A 33 9.35 6.52 5.86
N SER A 34 8.80 6.85 7.03
CA SER A 34 7.36 7.12 7.19
C SER A 34 6.93 8.43 6.53
N GLU A 35 7.81 9.42 6.37
CA GLU A 35 7.46 10.70 5.72
C GLU A 35 7.28 10.48 4.20
N ALA A 36 8.16 9.70 3.58
CA ALA A 36 8.02 9.28 2.18
C ALA A 36 6.73 8.46 1.95
N LEU A 37 6.37 7.57 2.90
CA LEU A 37 5.09 6.86 2.84
C LEU A 37 3.89 7.81 2.95
N ILE A 38 3.91 8.78 3.87
CA ILE A 38 2.83 9.77 4.00
C ILE A 38 2.72 10.62 2.74
N PHE A 39 3.84 11.04 2.16
CA PHE A 39 3.85 11.78 0.90
C PHE A 39 3.17 10.97 -0.22
N HIS A 40 3.54 9.70 -0.36
CA HIS A 40 2.93 8.79 -1.32
C HIS A 40 1.41 8.65 -1.13
N LEU A 41 0.96 8.44 0.12
CA LEU A 41 -0.46 8.25 0.43
C LEU A 41 -1.30 9.52 0.22
N ASN A 42 -0.70 10.69 0.37
CA ASN A 42 -1.35 11.98 0.15
C ASN A 42 -1.33 12.43 -1.31
N HIS A 43 -0.79 11.60 -2.23
CA HIS A 43 -0.86 11.91 -3.65
C HIS A 43 -2.33 12.01 -4.10
N ALA A 44 -2.70 13.16 -4.70
CA ALA A 44 -4.08 13.61 -4.88
C ALA A 44 -5.00 12.61 -5.62
N ASP A 45 -4.42 11.66 -6.36
CA ASP A 45 -5.15 10.75 -7.24
C ASP A 45 -5.27 9.31 -6.71
N LEU A 46 -4.68 8.98 -5.55
CA LEU A 46 -4.65 7.59 -5.07
C LEU A 46 -6.06 7.02 -4.81
N GLY A 47 -6.96 7.83 -4.24
CA GLY A 47 -8.35 7.45 -4.02
C GLY A 47 -9.12 7.23 -5.34
N ALA A 48 -8.90 8.10 -6.33
CA ALA A 48 -9.53 7.96 -7.66
C ALA A 48 -9.01 6.72 -8.39
N TYR A 49 -7.72 6.42 -8.27
CA TYR A 49 -7.11 5.20 -8.80
C TYR A 49 -7.73 3.95 -8.19
N PHE A 50 -7.86 3.87 -6.86
CA PHE A 50 -8.50 2.72 -6.22
C PHE A 50 -9.98 2.58 -6.61
N ALA A 51 -10.71 3.68 -6.74
CA ALA A 51 -12.10 3.64 -7.21
C ALA A 51 -12.22 3.11 -8.65
N ALA A 52 -11.28 3.46 -9.54
CA ALA A 52 -11.25 2.96 -10.91
C ALA A 52 -10.84 1.48 -11.01
N MET A 53 -9.96 1.02 -10.11
CA MET A 53 -9.48 -0.37 -10.06
C MET A 53 -10.46 -1.31 -9.35
N SER A 54 -11.22 -0.82 -8.37
CA SER A 54 -12.10 -1.66 -7.53
C SER A 54 -13.08 -2.55 -8.31
N PRO A 55 -13.71 -2.13 -9.43
CA PRO A 55 -14.58 -3.00 -10.23
C PRO A 55 -13.84 -4.12 -10.99
N LEU A 56 -12.51 -4.05 -11.07
CA LEU A 56 -11.66 -4.99 -11.81
C LEU A 56 -10.98 -6.02 -10.90
N LEU A 57 -11.14 -5.88 -9.57
CA LEU A 57 -10.44 -6.68 -8.57
C LEU A 57 -11.47 -7.50 -7.78
N ASP A 58 -11.23 -8.81 -7.70
CA ASP A 58 -12.00 -9.68 -6.79
C ASP A 58 -11.61 -9.43 -5.32
N GLU A 59 -10.32 -9.16 -5.07
CA GLU A 59 -9.76 -8.82 -3.76
C GLU A 59 -8.65 -7.77 -3.90
N PHE A 60 -8.54 -6.88 -2.91
CA PHE A 60 -7.38 -6.02 -2.73
C PHE A 60 -6.89 -6.10 -1.28
N ARG A 61 -5.65 -6.56 -1.08
CA ARG A 61 -5.03 -6.72 0.22
C ARG A 61 -3.76 -5.89 0.30
N LEU A 62 -3.66 -5.06 1.34
CA LEU A 62 -2.46 -4.29 1.62
C LEU A 62 -1.78 -4.80 2.89
N GLU A 63 -0.48 -5.08 2.79
CA GLU A 63 0.38 -5.40 3.92
C GLU A 63 1.37 -4.24 4.15
N LEU A 64 1.48 -3.76 5.39
CA LEU A 64 2.42 -2.69 5.76
C LEU A 64 3.47 -3.21 6.72
N SER A 65 4.69 -3.43 6.24
CA SER A 65 5.80 -3.98 7.04
C SER A 65 6.87 -2.93 7.36
N GLY A 66 7.37 -2.94 8.60
CA GLY A 66 8.47 -2.08 9.05
C GLY A 66 8.21 -1.38 10.38
N ALA A 67 9.19 -0.59 10.83
CA ALA A 67 9.01 0.35 11.93
C ALA A 67 8.33 1.61 11.38
N VAL A 68 7.00 1.63 11.43
CA VAL A 68 6.19 2.70 10.84
C VAL A 68 5.60 3.59 11.93
N TYR A 69 5.69 4.91 11.73
CA TYR A 69 5.11 5.87 12.65
C TYR A 69 3.57 5.84 12.64
N GLY A 70 2.95 6.19 13.77
CA GLY A 70 1.49 6.09 13.95
C GLY A 70 0.68 7.01 13.04
N ASP A 71 1.25 8.13 12.63
CA ASP A 71 0.67 9.06 11.65
C ASP A 71 0.63 8.47 10.23
N ALA A 72 1.67 7.76 9.80
CA ALA A 72 1.68 7.04 8.53
C ALA A 72 0.64 5.90 8.53
N VAL A 73 0.49 5.19 9.66
CA VAL A 73 -0.58 4.20 9.85
C VAL A 73 -1.96 4.87 9.76
N ALA A 74 -2.14 6.04 10.37
CA ALA A 74 -3.40 6.78 10.32
C ALA A 74 -3.72 7.29 8.91
N ALA A 75 -2.72 7.81 8.19
CA ALA A 75 -2.85 8.23 6.79
C ALA A 75 -3.28 7.05 5.90
N LEU A 76 -2.68 5.88 6.11
CA LEU A 76 -3.05 4.66 5.40
C LEU A 76 -4.49 4.21 5.72
N ARG A 77 -4.93 4.30 6.97
CA ARG A 77 -6.33 4.01 7.33
C ARG A 77 -7.32 4.97 6.67
N ALA A 78 -6.93 6.24 6.51
CA ALA A 78 -7.78 7.25 5.89
C ALA A 78 -8.08 6.95 4.42
N THR A 79 -7.24 6.15 3.73
CA THR A 79 -7.52 5.70 2.36
C THR A 79 -8.68 4.69 2.30
N ARG A 80 -9.11 4.14 3.45
CA ARG A 80 -10.12 3.08 3.59
C ARG A 80 -9.76 1.79 2.84
N THR A 81 -8.49 1.65 2.48
CA THR A 81 -7.97 0.43 1.91
C THR A 81 -7.98 -0.66 2.98
N PRO A 82 -8.45 -1.89 2.68
CA PRO A 82 -8.29 -3.02 3.58
C PRO A 82 -6.81 -3.23 3.90
N THR A 83 -6.43 -3.00 5.15
CA THR A 83 -5.01 -2.98 5.58
C THR A 83 -4.77 -4.07 6.61
N CYS A 84 -3.71 -4.84 6.40
CA CYS A 84 -3.21 -5.85 7.31
C CYS A 84 -1.90 -5.37 7.93
N TYR A 85 -1.82 -5.40 9.25
CA TYR A 85 -0.59 -5.08 9.97
C TYR A 85 0.15 -6.39 10.31
N PRO A 86 1.46 -6.48 10.03
CA PRO A 86 2.27 -7.59 10.50
C PRO A 86 2.43 -7.48 12.01
N SER A 87 1.83 -8.44 12.71
CA SER A 87 2.31 -8.84 14.02
C SER A 87 3.44 -9.88 13.84
N LEU A 88 4.20 -10.15 14.89
CA LEU A 88 5.20 -11.25 14.97
C LEU A 88 4.67 -12.65 14.54
N LEU A 89 3.35 -12.81 14.31
CA LEU A 89 2.68 -14.07 13.98
C LEU A 89 1.82 -14.03 12.70
N GLY A 90 1.86 -12.95 11.90
CA GLY A 90 1.04 -12.80 10.69
C GLY A 90 -0.18 -11.87 10.83
N CYS A 91 -1.01 -11.84 9.78
CA CYS A 91 -2.09 -10.89 9.52
C CYS A 91 -3.16 -10.83 10.61
N VAL A 92 -3.55 -9.62 11.02
CA VAL A 92 -4.84 -9.34 11.65
C VAL A 92 -5.59 -8.34 10.78
N GLN A 93 -6.74 -8.77 10.24
CA GLN A 93 -7.72 -7.87 9.65
C GLN A 93 -8.39 -7.12 10.80
N ASP A 94 -8.25 -5.80 10.87
CA ASP A 94 -9.00 -5.01 11.85
C ASP A 94 -10.45 -4.86 11.36
N LEU A 95 -11.33 -5.66 11.94
CA LEU A 95 -12.77 -5.75 11.64
C LEU A 95 -13.60 -4.89 12.61
N THR A 96 -13.02 -3.89 13.26
CA THR A 96 -13.78 -3.04 14.18
C THR A 96 -14.86 -2.24 13.41
N PRO A 97 -16.12 -2.21 13.89
CA PRO A 97 -17.29 -1.72 13.13
C PRO A 97 -17.23 -0.24 12.72
#